data_AF-A0A8J4FUU3-F1
#
_entry.id   AF-A0A8J4FUU3-F1
#
_cell.length_a   1.000
_cell.length_b   1.000
_cell.length_c   1.000
_cell.angle_alpha   90.00
_cell.angle_beta   90.00
_cell.angle_gamma   90.00
#
_symmetry.space_group_name_H-M   'P 1'
#
loop_
_entity.id
_entity.type
_entity.pdbx_description
1 polymer ?
#
loop_
_entity_poly.entity_id
_entity_poly.type
_entity_poly.pdbx_seq_one_letter_code
_entity_poly.pdbx_strand_id
1 'polypeptide(L)'
;MERDIAAIAAQLGATQLQNEFMARASARLRGINAVMWSAADNCWHDLLLQAAVMGLQASGLVQPGGLLTSLYHSGEQWDAPNAWPPLVHMIIEAAVESGVTNGTALANQLADNWLHANMVAWQATGHMHEKYNGYVPGGIGRGGEYKPQVGFGWSNGVLMALLERKWKRAARET
;
A
#
# COMPACT_ATOMS: atom_id res chain seq x y z
N MET A 1 -8.77 -12.63 -0.09
CA MET A 1 -9.58 -13.68 0.56
C MET A 1 -9.96 -14.82 -0.40
N GLU A 2 -10.83 -14.61 -1.39
CA GLU A 2 -11.32 -15.73 -2.23
C GLU A 2 -10.21 -16.47 -3.00
N ARG A 3 -9.22 -15.74 -3.54
CA ARG A 3 -8.02 -16.34 -4.16
C ARG A 3 -7.16 -17.12 -3.15
N ASP A 4 -7.07 -16.65 -1.91
CA ASP A 4 -6.25 -17.29 -0.87
C ASP A 4 -6.89 -18.60 -0.41
N ILE A 5 -8.22 -18.61 -0.26
CA ILE A 5 -9.00 -19.83 0.00
C ILE A 5 -8.82 -20.82 -1.15
N ALA A 6 -8.84 -20.37 -2.41
CA ALA A 6 -8.57 -21.24 -3.55
C ALA A 6 -7.13 -21.79 -3.56
N ALA A 7 -6.13 -20.98 -3.18
CA ALA A 7 -4.74 -21.40 -3.09
C ALA A 7 -4.53 -22.45 -1.98
N ILE A 8 -5.13 -22.24 -0.80
CA ILE A 8 -5.12 -23.21 0.30
C ILE A 8 -5.85 -24.49 -0.12
N ALA A 9 -7.03 -24.38 -0.76
CA ALA A 9 -7.77 -25.52 -1.28
C ALA A 9 -6.96 -26.34 -2.28
N ALA A 10 -6.17 -25.69 -3.15
CA ALA A 10 -5.26 -26.36 -4.08
C ALA A 10 -4.17 -27.15 -3.34
N GLN A 11 -3.55 -26.56 -2.31
CA GLN A 11 -2.53 -27.23 -1.48
C GLN A 11 -3.10 -28.43 -0.71
N LEU A 12 -4.38 -28.39 -0.35
CA LEU A 12 -5.09 -29.48 0.33
C LEU A 12 -5.73 -30.51 -0.63
N GLY A 13 -5.53 -30.37 -1.94
CA GLY A 13 -6.12 -31.27 -2.95
C GLY A 13 -7.64 -31.12 -3.14
N ALA A 14 -8.26 -30.07 -2.57
CA ALA A 14 -9.69 -29.82 -2.62
C ALA A 14 -10.12 -29.12 -3.92
N THR A 15 -9.93 -29.78 -5.06
CA THR A 15 -10.10 -29.20 -6.42
C THR A 15 -11.49 -28.57 -6.66
N GLN A 16 -12.56 -29.14 -6.12
CA GLN A 16 -13.91 -28.55 -6.25
C GLN A 16 -13.99 -27.19 -5.54
N LEU A 17 -13.45 -27.10 -4.32
CA LEU A 17 -13.43 -25.87 -3.52
C LEU A 17 -12.51 -24.81 -4.15
N GLN A 18 -11.35 -25.23 -4.68
CA GLN A 18 -10.46 -24.38 -5.47
C GLN A 18 -11.21 -23.75 -6.66
N ASN A 19 -11.87 -24.57 -7.48
CA ASN A 19 -12.59 -24.11 -8.67
C ASN A 19 -13.73 -23.15 -8.31
N GLU A 20 -14.49 -23.46 -7.25
CA GLU A 20 -15.57 -22.60 -6.77
C GLU A 20 -15.05 -21.23 -6.32
N PHE A 21 -14.00 -21.18 -5.50
CA PHE A 21 -13.45 -19.92 -5.00
C PHE A 21 -12.71 -19.13 -6.09
N MET A 22 -12.10 -19.79 -7.08
CA MET A 22 -11.59 -19.11 -8.28
C MET A 22 -12.72 -18.49 -9.13
N ALA A 23 -13.86 -19.17 -9.26
CA ALA A 23 -15.03 -18.62 -9.96
C ALA A 23 -15.62 -17.40 -9.21
N ARG A 24 -15.76 -17.49 -7.88
CA ARG A 24 -16.19 -16.38 -7.00
C ARG A 24 -15.23 -15.18 -7.12
N ALA A 25 -13.92 -15.40 -6.99
CA ALA A 25 -12.90 -14.36 -7.17
C ALA A 25 -12.95 -13.70 -8.55
N SER A 26 -13.20 -14.49 -9.60
CA SER A 26 -13.32 -13.98 -10.98
C SER A 26 -14.59 -13.15 -11.18
N ALA A 27 -15.72 -13.55 -10.58
CA ALA A 27 -16.95 -12.78 -10.58
C ALA A 27 -16.80 -11.46 -9.81
N ARG A 28 -16.16 -11.50 -8.62
CA ARG A 28 -15.87 -10.31 -7.83
C ARG A 28 -14.95 -9.35 -8.56
N LEU A 29 -13.87 -9.84 -9.17
CA LEU A 29 -12.97 -8.99 -9.98
C LEU A 29 -13.70 -8.29 -11.12
N ARG A 30 -14.63 -8.97 -11.82
CA ARG A 30 -15.47 -8.32 -12.84
C ARG A 30 -16.40 -7.26 -12.26
N GLY A 31 -17.05 -7.55 -11.13
CA GLY A 31 -17.96 -6.62 -10.45
C GLY A 31 -17.24 -5.37 -9.96
N ILE A 32 -16.09 -5.54 -9.30
CA ILE A 32 -15.23 -4.43 -8.86
C ILE A 32 -14.78 -3.63 -10.11
N ASN A 33 -14.22 -4.26 -11.17
CA ASN A 33 -13.86 -3.54 -12.40
C ASN A 33 -15.04 -2.72 -12.99
N ALA A 34 -16.25 -3.27 -13.00
CA ALA A 34 -17.40 -2.60 -13.60
C ALA A 34 -17.89 -1.35 -12.84
N VAL A 35 -17.60 -1.23 -11.54
CA VAL A 35 -18.15 -0.14 -10.68
C VAL A 35 -17.08 0.66 -9.94
N MET A 36 -15.82 0.22 -9.94
CA MET A 36 -14.68 0.80 -9.22
C MET A 36 -13.43 1.05 -10.10
N TRP A 37 -13.26 0.41 -11.29
CA TRP A 37 -12.12 0.69 -12.20
C TRP A 37 -12.42 1.73 -13.30
N SER A 38 -11.61 2.78 -13.42
CA SER A 38 -11.62 3.69 -14.57
C SER A 38 -10.31 3.63 -15.35
N ALA A 39 -10.47 3.57 -16.66
CA ALA A 39 -9.37 3.65 -17.62
C ALA A 39 -8.80 5.06 -17.80
N ALA A 40 -9.55 6.14 -17.52
CA ALA A 40 -9.14 7.50 -17.91
C ALA A 40 -7.93 8.02 -17.10
N ASP A 41 -7.91 7.77 -15.79
CA ASP A 41 -6.79 8.11 -14.91
C ASP A 41 -6.21 6.86 -14.17
N ASN A 42 -6.67 5.63 -14.50
CA ASN A 42 -6.07 4.32 -14.14
C ASN A 42 -6.47 3.72 -12.72
N CYS A 43 -7.79 3.64 -12.41
CA CYS A 43 -8.63 3.34 -11.19
C CYS A 43 -8.63 2.12 -10.26
N TRP A 44 -8.55 2.34 -8.94
CA TRP A 44 -9.68 1.96 -8.07
C TRP A 44 -10.29 3.15 -7.29
N HIS A 45 -11.62 3.27 -7.31
CA HIS A 45 -12.45 4.22 -6.52
C HIS A 45 -13.53 3.49 -5.73
N ASP A 46 -14.06 4.08 -4.66
CA ASP A 46 -15.21 3.53 -3.91
C ASP A 46 -16.49 3.40 -4.78
N LEU A 47 -16.67 4.34 -5.71
CA LEU A 47 -17.59 4.26 -6.85
C LEU A 47 -17.05 5.14 -7.99
N LEU A 48 -17.19 4.69 -9.23
CA LEU A 48 -16.48 5.29 -10.37
C LEU A 48 -16.88 6.71 -10.79
N LEU A 49 -15.95 7.65 -10.56
CA LEU A 49 -15.43 8.61 -11.56
C LEU A 49 -13.93 8.94 -11.28
N GLN A 50 -12.98 8.51 -12.13
CA GLN A 50 -11.67 9.16 -12.46
C GLN A 50 -10.60 9.51 -11.34
N ALA A 51 -9.31 9.08 -11.33
CA ALA A 51 -8.74 7.71 -11.25
C ALA A 51 -7.22 7.61 -10.77
N ALA A 52 -6.47 6.45 -10.82
CA ALA A 52 -5.43 6.07 -9.79
C ALA A 52 -4.16 5.09 -10.02
N VAL A 53 -3.40 5.01 -11.13
CA VAL A 53 -1.95 4.52 -11.16
C VAL A 53 -1.07 5.59 -11.78
N MET A 54 -1.32 5.91 -13.05
CA MET A 54 -0.91 7.22 -13.59
C MET A 54 -1.58 8.33 -12.78
N GLY A 55 -2.87 8.15 -12.44
CA GLY A 55 -3.58 9.00 -11.50
C GLY A 55 -2.94 9.05 -10.12
N LEU A 56 -2.44 7.95 -9.55
CA LEU A 56 -1.76 7.99 -8.24
C LEU A 56 -0.44 8.79 -8.33
N GLN A 57 0.36 8.56 -9.37
CA GLN A 57 1.59 9.34 -9.60
C GLN A 57 1.30 10.82 -9.87
N ALA A 58 0.21 11.15 -10.56
CA ALA A 58 -0.20 12.53 -10.86
C ALA A 58 -1.01 13.21 -9.73
N SER A 59 -1.59 12.44 -8.81
CA SER A 59 -2.51 12.95 -7.77
C SER A 59 -1.84 13.85 -6.73
N GLY A 60 -0.53 13.71 -6.54
CA GLY A 60 0.16 14.27 -5.38
C GLY A 60 -0.01 13.47 -4.08
N LEU A 61 -0.62 12.28 -4.09
CA LEU A 61 -0.63 11.37 -2.94
C LEU A 61 0.75 10.73 -2.69
N VAL A 62 1.54 10.52 -3.76
CA VAL A 62 2.94 10.06 -3.66
C VAL A 62 3.83 11.24 -3.26
N GLN A 63 4.46 11.15 -2.09
CA GLN A 63 5.25 12.23 -1.50
C GLN A 63 6.61 11.71 -0.96
N PRO A 64 7.58 12.59 -0.63
CA PRO A 64 8.92 12.16 -0.22
C PRO A 64 8.96 11.36 1.09
N GLY A 65 8.07 11.65 2.03
CA GLY A 65 7.93 10.94 3.31
C GLY A 65 7.00 9.72 3.27
N GLY A 66 6.34 9.43 2.14
CA GLY A 66 5.47 8.26 1.98
C GLY A 66 4.27 8.51 1.07
N LEU A 67 3.20 7.76 1.30
CA LEU A 67 1.93 7.92 0.60
C LEU A 67 0.88 8.55 1.52
N LEU A 68 0.34 9.71 1.15
CA LEU A 68 -0.76 10.35 1.87
C LEU A 68 -2.04 9.50 1.81
N THR A 69 -2.86 9.56 2.85
CA THR A 69 -4.21 8.95 2.82
C THR A 69 -5.17 9.70 1.90
N SER A 70 -5.07 11.04 1.87
CA SER A 70 -5.88 11.91 1.01
C SER A 70 -5.09 13.17 0.64
N LEU A 71 -5.69 14.06 -0.15
CA LEU A 71 -5.16 15.42 -0.40
C LEU A 71 -5.80 16.48 0.51
N TYR A 72 -6.76 16.09 1.35
CA TYR A 72 -7.56 17.01 2.16
C TYR A 72 -6.93 17.19 3.55
N HIS A 73 -6.89 18.44 4.03
CA HIS A 73 -6.27 18.80 5.32
C HIS A 73 -7.36 19.09 6.37
N SER A 74 -8.10 18.07 6.77
CA SER A 74 -9.16 18.19 7.80
C SER A 74 -8.61 18.37 9.22
N GLY A 75 -7.40 17.88 9.49
CA GLY A 75 -6.87 17.69 10.84
C GLY A 75 -7.19 16.31 11.44
N GLU A 76 -7.95 15.46 10.75
CA GLU A 76 -8.23 14.09 11.15
C GLU A 76 -7.08 13.12 10.82
N GLN A 77 -7.12 11.92 11.41
CA GLN A 77 -6.01 10.98 11.31
C GLN A 77 -5.85 10.35 9.91
N TRP A 78 -6.96 10.18 9.19
CA TRP A 78 -7.02 9.53 7.87
C TRP A 78 -7.06 10.52 6.71
N ASP A 79 -6.38 11.65 6.87
CA ASP A 79 -6.31 12.74 5.91
C ASP A 79 -4.87 13.31 5.83
N ALA A 80 -4.61 14.19 4.87
CA ALA A 80 -3.31 14.88 4.79
C ALA A 80 -3.03 15.66 6.09
N PRO A 81 -1.79 15.63 6.63
CA PRO A 81 -0.55 15.15 6.00
C PRO A 81 -0.22 13.68 6.27
N ASN A 82 -1.13 12.87 6.83
CA ASN A 82 -0.79 11.56 7.35
C ASN A 82 -0.58 10.50 6.25
N ALA A 83 0.44 9.67 6.47
CA ALA A 83 0.79 8.49 5.69
C ALA A 83 0.81 7.27 6.60
N TRP A 84 0.07 6.22 6.22
CA TRP A 84 -0.12 5.04 7.06
C TRP A 84 0.59 3.79 6.46
N PRO A 85 1.39 3.06 7.27
CA PRO A 85 2.07 1.83 6.86
C PRO A 85 1.21 0.83 6.06
N PRO A 86 -0.03 0.46 6.48
CA PRO A 86 -0.84 -0.50 5.73
C PRO A 86 -1.22 -0.03 4.32
N LEU A 87 -1.50 1.27 4.12
CA LEU A 87 -1.86 1.81 2.80
C LEU A 87 -0.67 1.76 1.84
N VAL A 88 0.51 2.19 2.33
CA VAL A 88 1.77 2.11 1.59
C VAL A 88 2.07 0.67 1.15
N HIS A 89 1.94 -0.29 2.07
CA HIS A 89 2.17 -1.70 1.77
C HIS A 89 1.19 -2.24 0.72
N MET A 90 -0.12 -2.03 0.90
CA MET A 90 -1.14 -2.53 -0.05
C MET A 90 -0.93 -1.99 -1.46
N ILE A 91 -0.55 -0.71 -1.61
CA ILE A 91 -0.29 -0.10 -2.91
C ILE A 91 1.04 -0.58 -3.52
N ILE A 92 2.07 -0.83 -2.71
CA ILE A 92 3.30 -1.47 -3.18
C ILE A 92 3.01 -2.89 -3.70
N GLU A 93 2.24 -3.71 -2.98
CA GLU A 93 1.84 -5.05 -3.45
C GLU A 93 1.02 -4.97 -4.74
N ALA A 94 0.00 -4.10 -4.78
CA ALA A 94 -0.83 -3.93 -5.96
C ALA A 94 -0.03 -3.44 -7.19
N ALA A 95 0.94 -2.55 -7.00
CA ALA A 95 1.79 -2.05 -8.07
C ALA A 95 2.75 -3.14 -8.62
N VAL A 96 3.18 -4.10 -7.80
CA VAL A 96 3.94 -5.28 -8.26
C VAL A 96 3.02 -6.29 -8.97
N GLU A 97 1.93 -6.69 -8.32
CA GLU A 97 1.07 -7.79 -8.78
C GLU A 97 0.14 -7.43 -9.95
N SER A 98 -0.10 -6.14 -10.22
CA SER A 98 -0.99 -5.69 -11.30
C SER A 98 -0.45 -5.93 -12.70
N GLY A 99 0.87 -6.13 -12.88
CA GLY A 99 1.50 -6.26 -14.19
C GLY A 99 1.44 -4.99 -15.07
N VAL A 100 0.98 -3.85 -14.52
CA VAL A 100 0.87 -2.58 -15.24
C VAL A 100 2.26 -2.03 -15.54
N THR A 101 2.44 -1.45 -16.74
CA THR A 101 3.67 -0.76 -17.14
C THR A 101 4.08 0.28 -16.09
N ASN A 102 5.35 0.27 -15.68
CA ASN A 102 5.91 1.06 -14.58
C ASN A 102 5.43 0.71 -13.15
N GLY A 103 4.52 -0.26 -12.95
CA GLY A 103 4.07 -0.69 -11.63
C GLY A 103 5.21 -1.12 -10.71
N THR A 104 6.12 -1.96 -11.21
CA THR A 104 7.34 -2.35 -10.48
C THR A 104 8.25 -1.15 -10.16
N ALA A 105 8.33 -0.13 -11.02
CA ALA A 105 9.14 1.06 -10.77
C ALA A 105 8.52 1.91 -9.64
N LEU A 106 7.21 2.14 -9.68
CA LEU A 106 6.45 2.81 -8.62
C LEU A 106 6.56 2.08 -7.27
N ALA A 107 6.42 0.75 -7.28
CA ALA A 107 6.57 -0.07 -6.08
C ALA A 107 7.96 0.06 -5.44
N ASN A 108 9.03 0.11 -6.26
CA ASN A 108 10.38 0.35 -5.76
C ASN A 108 10.53 1.77 -5.18
N GLN A 109 10.07 2.80 -5.90
CA GLN A 109 10.10 4.20 -5.45
C GLN A 109 9.39 4.39 -4.10
N LEU A 110 8.18 3.84 -3.96
CA LEU A 110 7.42 3.89 -2.70
C LEU A 110 8.14 3.14 -1.57
N ALA A 111 8.73 1.97 -1.86
CA ALA A 111 9.52 1.24 -0.88
C ALA A 111 10.75 2.02 -0.41
N ASP A 112 11.50 2.65 -1.33
CA ASP A 112 12.69 3.43 -0.98
C ASP A 112 12.34 4.69 -0.17
N ASN A 113 11.33 5.46 -0.60
CA ASN A 113 10.82 6.61 0.15
C ASN A 113 10.39 6.19 1.57
N TRP A 114 9.65 5.08 1.69
CA TRP A 114 9.14 4.62 2.97
C TRP A 114 10.24 4.13 3.92
N LEU A 115 11.16 3.29 3.43
CA LEU A 115 12.31 2.82 4.21
C LEU A 115 13.15 4.00 4.71
N HIS A 116 13.44 4.98 3.84
CA HIS A 116 14.16 6.19 4.20
C HIS A 116 13.41 7.02 5.26
N ALA A 117 12.12 7.30 5.06
CA ALA A 117 11.32 8.08 6.01
C ALA A 117 11.23 7.43 7.39
N ASN A 118 11.06 6.10 7.46
CA ASN A 118 11.06 5.37 8.73
C ASN A 118 12.44 5.42 9.39
N MET A 119 13.53 5.27 8.62
CA MET A 119 14.90 5.33 9.15
C MET A 119 15.25 6.69 9.75
N VAL A 120 14.89 7.80 9.08
CA VAL A 120 15.11 9.17 9.60
C VAL A 120 14.29 9.41 10.89
N ALA A 121 13.03 8.99 10.93
CA ALA A 121 12.20 9.11 12.14
C ALA A 121 12.77 8.30 13.31
N TRP A 122 13.18 7.06 13.04
CA TRP A 122 13.76 6.18 14.05
C TRP A 122 15.08 6.72 14.58
N GLN A 123 15.97 7.23 13.72
CA GLN A 123 17.21 7.89 14.14
C GLN A 123 16.96 9.13 15.00
N ALA A 124 15.95 9.94 14.66
CA ALA A 124 15.63 11.17 15.39
C ALA A 124 14.91 10.94 16.73
N THR A 125 14.16 9.84 16.88
CA THR A 125 13.23 9.63 18.02
C THR A 125 13.48 8.34 18.81
N GLY A 126 14.31 7.43 18.33
CA GLY A 126 14.50 6.08 18.88
C GLY A 126 13.31 5.14 18.66
N HIS A 127 12.28 5.55 17.90
CA HIS A 127 10.99 4.87 17.83
C HIS A 127 10.43 4.77 16.41
N MET A 128 9.71 3.68 16.15
CA MET A 128 8.78 3.56 15.02
C MET A 128 7.45 4.19 15.41
N HIS A 129 6.77 4.87 14.49
CA HIS A 129 5.53 5.59 14.77
C HIS A 129 4.32 4.91 14.13
N GLU A 130 3.14 5.08 14.72
CA GLU A 130 1.85 4.60 14.18
C GLU A 130 1.59 5.09 12.75
N LYS A 131 1.85 6.38 12.51
CA LYS A 131 1.62 7.11 11.27
C LYS A 131 2.72 8.16 11.07
N TYR A 132 3.02 8.48 9.83
CA TYR A 132 4.08 9.41 9.42
C TYR A 132 3.50 10.63 8.70
N ASN A 133 4.27 11.69 8.56
CA ASN A 133 3.93 12.82 7.70
C ASN A 133 4.44 12.53 6.29
N GLY A 134 3.52 12.34 5.33
CA GLY A 134 3.87 11.97 3.96
C GLY A 134 4.72 13.02 3.24
N TYR A 135 4.63 14.30 3.59
CA TYR A 135 5.39 15.37 2.92
C TYR A 135 6.87 15.43 3.34
N VAL A 136 7.22 14.94 4.54
CA VAL A 136 8.55 15.15 5.13
C VAL A 136 9.15 13.82 5.57
N PRO A 137 10.27 13.35 4.96
CA PRO A 137 10.99 12.16 5.43
C PRO A 137 11.35 12.29 6.92
N GLY A 138 11.01 11.28 7.72
CA GLY A 138 11.20 11.31 9.17
C GLY A 138 10.14 12.09 9.96
N GLY A 139 9.20 12.76 9.29
CA GLY A 139 8.12 13.49 9.93
C GLY A 139 7.11 12.55 10.58
N ILE A 140 6.65 12.90 11.79
CA ILE A 140 5.68 12.11 12.57
C ILE A 140 4.26 12.56 12.23
N GLY A 141 3.35 11.61 12.01
CA GLY A 141 1.93 11.86 11.78
C GLY A 141 1.20 12.35 13.04
N ARG A 142 0.15 13.16 12.86
CA ARG A 142 -0.56 13.87 13.94
C ARG A 142 -2.06 14.01 13.60
N GLY A 143 -2.83 14.61 14.49
CA GLY A 143 -4.25 14.89 14.26
C GLY A 143 -5.21 13.86 14.83
N GLY A 144 -6.51 14.18 14.72
CA GLY A 144 -7.66 13.46 15.28
C GLY A 144 -7.66 13.32 16.81
N GLU A 145 -8.50 12.39 17.27
CA GLU A 145 -9.00 12.32 18.66
C GLU A 145 -7.98 11.97 19.76
N TYR A 146 -6.82 11.37 19.44
CA TYR A 146 -5.88 10.87 20.44
C TYR A 146 -4.41 11.10 20.10
N LYS A 147 -3.55 11.02 21.13
CA LYS A 147 -2.10 11.22 20.99
C LYS A 147 -1.47 10.13 20.12
N PRO A 148 -0.60 10.46 19.14
CA PRO A 148 0.09 9.47 18.31
C PRO A 148 0.84 8.42 19.15
N GLN A 149 0.83 7.17 18.66
CA GLN A 149 1.41 6.01 19.34
C GLN A 149 2.76 5.59 18.72
N VAL A 150 3.59 4.89 19.51
CA VAL A 150 4.96 4.46 19.14
C VAL A 150 5.16 2.95 19.28
N GLY A 151 6.21 2.42 18.64
CA GLY A 151 6.54 0.99 18.57
C GLY A 151 5.60 0.17 17.67
N PHE A 152 4.76 0.84 16.87
CA PHE A 152 3.49 0.30 16.37
C PHE A 152 3.63 -0.93 15.46
N GLY A 153 2.79 -1.94 15.68
CA GLY A 153 2.92 -3.28 15.08
C GLY A 153 2.95 -3.29 13.55
N TRP A 154 2.03 -2.60 12.87
CA TRP A 154 2.03 -2.54 11.40
C TRP A 154 3.26 -1.80 10.83
N SER A 155 3.90 -0.92 11.60
CA SER A 155 5.01 -0.09 11.12
C SER A 155 6.26 -0.94 11.06
N ASN A 156 6.48 -1.71 12.12
CA ASN A 156 7.51 -2.73 12.21
C ASN A 156 7.28 -3.81 11.12
N GLY A 157 6.05 -4.30 10.99
CA GLY A 157 5.70 -5.33 10.01
C GLY A 157 5.95 -4.91 8.56
N VAL A 158 5.48 -3.72 8.17
CA VAL A 158 5.69 -3.18 6.82
C VAL A 158 7.16 -2.85 6.55
N LEU A 159 7.89 -2.31 7.54
CA LEU A 159 9.33 -2.09 7.42
C LEU A 159 10.07 -3.41 7.13
N MET A 160 9.80 -4.46 7.91
CA MET A 160 10.41 -5.78 7.75
C MET A 160 10.08 -6.42 6.39
N ALA A 161 8.82 -6.36 5.95
CA ALA A 161 8.41 -6.89 4.65
C ALA A 161 9.14 -6.21 3.47
N LEU A 162 9.30 -4.89 3.52
CA LEU A 162 10.00 -4.13 2.47
C LEU A 162 11.53 -4.38 2.50
N LEU A 163 12.14 -4.48 3.67
CA LEU A 163 13.54 -4.88 3.82
C LEU A 163 13.79 -6.29 3.26
N GLU A 164 12.91 -7.25 3.57
CA GLU A 164 12.99 -8.62 3.07
C GLU A 164 12.86 -8.66 1.53
N ARG A 165 11.93 -7.89 0.94
CA ARG A 165 11.81 -7.75 -0.51
C ARG A 165 13.11 -7.20 -1.14
N LYS A 166 13.68 -6.14 -0.57
CA LYS A 166 14.93 -5.53 -1.06
C LYS A 166 16.10 -6.52 -0.99
N TRP A 167 16.24 -7.24 0.12
CA TRP A 167 17.23 -8.30 0.30
C TRP A 167 17.08 -9.44 -0.72
N LYS A 168 15.88 -10.02 -0.84
CA LYS A 168 15.56 -11.10 -1.80
C LYS A 168 15.77 -10.70 -3.25
N ARG A 169 15.74 -9.41 -3.56
CA ARG A 169 16.05 -8.88 -4.89
C ARG A 169 17.55 -8.74 -5.11
N ALA A 170 18.28 -8.09 -4.18
CA ALA A 170 19.73 -7.92 -4.28
C ALA A 170 20.45 -9.28 -4.44
N ALA A 171 20.02 -10.30 -3.68
CA ALA A 171 20.56 -11.66 -3.76
C ALA A 171 20.25 -12.43 -5.07
N ARG A 172 19.50 -11.84 -6.02
CA ARG A 172 19.28 -12.37 -7.38
C ARG A 172 20.08 -11.60 -8.45
N GLU A 173 20.64 -10.46 -8.08
CA GLU A 173 21.43 -9.57 -8.93
C GLU A 173 22.95 -9.78 -8.72
N THR A 174 23.33 -10.70 -7.82
CA THR A 174 24.70 -11.12 -7.45
C THR A 174 24.94 -12.60 -7.73
#